data_AF-A0A4X1U8G5-F1
#
_entry.id   AF-A0A4X1U8G5-F1
#
_cell.length_a   1.000
_cell.length_b   1.000
_cell.length_c   1.000
_cell.angle_alpha   90.00
_cell.angle_beta   90.00
_cell.angle_gamma   90.00
#
_symmetry.space_group_name_H-M   'P 1'
#
loop_
_entity.id
_entity.type
_entity.pdbx_description
1 polymer ?
#
loop_
_entity_poly.entity_id
_entity_poly.type
_entity_poly.pdbx_seq_one_letter_code
_entity_poly.pdbx_strand_id
1 'polypeptide(L)'
;MPWWERGFWPQHQCLTGCAGQCLPEEKALGTGLAESKGPGGRGGLGWAAGARAERGEHPSGARGTSCAAARSPQSPVRCSSSAPSFLQLMIGQGQEKLSPLSLLELDNQEHGGHTALNEAPGECKGTPTPEQTRRLAQAMMAFTRDLFSLVARSSTRPNLVLSPLSVALALSHLALGAQNQTLQRLQQVLHADSGPCLPYLLSRLCQDLGPGAFRLAARMYLQKGFPIKEDFLEQSEELFGAKPMSLTGRKGDDLANINQWVKEATEGKIEDFLSDLPEDTVLLLLNAIHFQGFWRSKFDPNLTQRDTFHLDEQFTVPVDMMQARMYPLRWFLLEQPEIQVAYFPFKNNMSFVVMVPIHFEWNVSQVLANLSWDILHQPLLRERPTKVQLPKLHLKYQLDLVATLSQLGLQGLFQAPDLRGISDESLVVSSVQHQSTLELSEAGVEAAAATSTAMSRMSLSFSVNRPFLFFILEDTTSLPLFVGSVRNPNPGAQPERKEQQDSPDSRYPFWNQKAFPRGDKPFYPDLKLAPPSEEEDYPQPSGPK
;
A
#
# COMPACT_ATOMS: atom_id res chain seq x y z
N MET A 1 13.41 54.89 -23.73
CA MET A 1 12.23 55.72 -23.37
C MET A 1 11.09 55.45 -24.36
N PRO A 2 9.82 55.71 -23.99
CA PRO A 2 8.64 55.03 -24.51
C PRO A 2 7.71 55.93 -25.36
N TRP A 3 6.66 55.36 -25.96
CA TRP A 3 5.30 55.92 -26.20
C TRP A 3 4.37 54.69 -26.43
N TRP A 4 3.43 54.32 -25.54
CA TRP A 4 2.03 54.83 -25.42
C TRP A 4 1.07 54.28 -26.52
N GLU A 5 -0.22 53.99 -26.32
CA GLU A 5 -1.05 53.71 -25.12
C GLU A 5 -2.46 53.26 -25.59
N ARG A 6 -3.13 52.36 -24.85
CA ARG A 6 -4.58 52.42 -24.55
C ARG A 6 -5.03 51.20 -23.73
N GLY A 7 -5.60 51.43 -22.56
CA GLY A 7 -6.28 50.42 -21.76
C GLY A 7 -7.73 50.82 -21.45
N PHE A 8 -8.51 49.92 -20.88
CA PHE A 8 -9.70 50.22 -20.06
C PHE A 8 -10.05 49.03 -19.15
N TRP A 9 -10.30 49.34 -17.87
CA TRP A 9 -10.98 48.56 -16.80
C TRP A 9 -12.07 49.51 -16.24
N PRO A 10 -13.10 49.10 -15.45
CA PRO A 10 -13.18 47.95 -14.52
C PRO A 10 -14.48 47.10 -14.75
N GLN A 11 -15.08 46.29 -13.84
CA GLN A 11 -14.90 46.03 -12.39
C GLN A 11 -15.42 44.62 -11.99
N HIS A 12 -15.39 44.30 -10.69
CA HIS A 12 -15.90 43.04 -10.10
C HIS A 12 -17.43 43.03 -9.87
N GLN A 13 -18.01 41.82 -9.87
CA GLN A 13 -19.00 41.39 -8.86
C GLN A 13 -18.99 39.86 -8.68
N CYS A 14 -19.21 39.39 -7.45
CA CYS A 14 -19.32 37.98 -7.07
C CYS A 14 -20.74 37.65 -6.60
N LEU A 15 -21.32 36.52 -7.02
CA LEU A 15 -22.40 35.74 -6.38
C LEU A 15 -22.24 34.28 -6.87
N THR A 16 -21.80 33.31 -6.06
CA THR A 16 -22.60 32.40 -5.18
C THR A 16 -23.77 31.67 -5.85
N GLY A 17 -23.80 30.33 -5.74
CA GLY A 17 -25.04 29.54 -5.85
C GLY A 17 -24.90 28.18 -6.52
N CYS A 18 -25.16 27.09 -5.79
CA CYS A 18 -25.13 25.72 -6.30
C CYS A 18 -26.40 25.34 -7.10
N ALA A 19 -26.27 24.39 -8.03
CA ALA A 19 -27.08 23.17 -8.19
C ALA A 19 -27.24 22.75 -9.66
N GLY A 20 -27.25 21.44 -9.93
CA GLY A 20 -27.59 20.90 -11.26
C GLY A 20 -26.81 19.64 -11.64
N GLN A 21 -27.28 18.47 -11.21
CA GLN A 21 -26.84 17.19 -11.77
C GLN A 21 -27.33 17.07 -13.22
N CYS A 22 -26.48 16.58 -14.13
CA CYS A 22 -26.92 16.12 -15.45
C CYS A 22 -26.83 14.59 -15.53
N LEU A 23 -27.98 13.93 -15.48
CA LEU A 23 -28.15 12.57 -15.98
C LEU A 23 -28.23 12.60 -17.52
N PRO A 24 -27.69 11.60 -18.24
CA PRO A 24 -28.05 11.38 -19.64
C PRO A 24 -29.37 10.59 -19.72
N GLU A 25 -30.35 11.09 -20.48
CA GLU A 25 -31.55 10.34 -20.83
C GLU A 25 -31.25 9.19 -21.81
N GLU A 26 -31.76 8.00 -21.53
CA GLU A 26 -31.99 6.99 -22.58
C GLU A 26 -33.15 7.43 -23.49
N LYS A 27 -32.94 7.38 -24.80
CA LYS A 27 -34.04 7.41 -25.78
C LYS A 27 -34.16 6.07 -26.49
N ALA A 28 -35.21 5.32 -26.12
CA ALA A 28 -35.69 4.21 -26.92
C ALA A 28 -36.51 4.72 -28.12
N LEU A 29 -36.24 4.18 -29.30
CA LEU A 29 -37.12 4.23 -30.47
C LEU A 29 -36.91 2.94 -31.27
N GLY A 30 -37.96 2.14 -31.40
CA GLY A 30 -37.91 0.78 -31.94
C GLY A 30 -38.25 0.67 -33.43
N THR A 31 -38.76 -0.52 -33.80
CA THR A 31 -38.93 -1.10 -35.16
C THR A 31 -37.65 -1.74 -35.72
N GLY A 32 -37.65 -2.94 -36.32
CA GLY A 32 -38.71 -3.97 -36.45
C GLY A 32 -38.34 -5.02 -37.53
N LEU A 33 -38.91 -6.24 -37.46
CA LEU A 33 -38.82 -7.35 -38.46
C LEU A 33 -37.41 -8.03 -38.58
N ALA A 34 -37.24 -9.31 -38.94
CA ALA A 34 -38.11 -10.51 -38.96
C ALA A 34 -37.25 -11.81 -39.08
N GLU A 35 -37.81 -12.96 -38.68
CA GLU A 35 -37.55 -14.37 -39.06
C GLU A 35 -36.12 -14.82 -39.53
N SER A 36 -35.54 -15.91 -39.00
CA SER A 36 -35.97 -17.28 -39.38
C SER A 36 -35.22 -18.45 -38.69
N LYS A 37 -35.97 -19.52 -38.40
CA LYS A 37 -35.66 -20.98 -38.35
C LYS A 37 -34.39 -21.55 -37.66
N GLY A 38 -34.61 -22.50 -36.73
CA GLY A 38 -33.61 -23.42 -36.12
C GLY A 38 -33.31 -24.67 -36.98
N PRO A 39 -33.20 -25.94 -36.46
CA PRO A 39 -33.57 -26.45 -35.12
C PRO A 39 -32.59 -27.48 -34.46
N GLY A 40 -32.92 -28.04 -33.27
CA GLY A 40 -32.47 -29.40 -32.89
C GLY A 40 -32.39 -29.80 -31.39
N GLY A 41 -33.19 -30.79 -30.95
CA GLY A 41 -33.00 -31.61 -29.72
C GLY A 41 -33.53 -31.03 -28.39
N ARG A 42 -34.68 -31.37 -27.79
CA ARG A 42 -35.52 -32.58 -27.60
C ARG A 42 -35.25 -33.34 -26.27
N GLY A 43 -36.24 -33.29 -25.36
CA GLY A 43 -36.39 -34.13 -24.15
C GLY A 43 -36.38 -33.35 -22.81
N GLY A 44 -37.31 -33.52 -21.87
CA GLY A 44 -38.59 -34.25 -21.87
C GLY A 44 -39.17 -34.43 -20.44
N LEU A 45 -40.51 -34.42 -20.30
CA LEU A 45 -41.31 -34.66 -19.06
C LEU A 45 -41.15 -33.54 -18.00
N GLY A 46 -42.19 -32.98 -17.35
CA GLY A 46 -43.50 -33.49 -16.90
C GLY A 46 -43.49 -33.44 -15.36
N TRP A 47 -44.34 -32.67 -14.67
CA TRP A 47 -45.72 -33.02 -14.28
C TRP A 47 -46.58 -31.74 -14.00
N ALA A 48 -47.91 -31.86 -14.10
CA ALA A 48 -48.91 -30.86 -13.67
C ALA A 48 -49.36 -31.12 -12.21
N ALA A 49 -50.28 -30.41 -11.51
CA ALA A 49 -51.23 -29.30 -11.75
C ALA A 49 -51.53 -28.65 -10.35
N GLY A 50 -52.27 -27.54 -10.15
CA GLY A 50 -52.95 -26.57 -11.01
C GLY A 50 -54.05 -25.79 -10.25
N ALA A 51 -54.55 -24.67 -10.83
CA ALA A 51 -55.76 -23.90 -10.46
C ALA A 51 -55.78 -23.18 -9.06
N ARG A 52 -56.52 -22.07 -8.83
CA ARG A 52 -57.49 -21.31 -9.66
C ARG A 52 -57.55 -19.81 -9.26
N ALA A 53 -58.24 -19.00 -10.08
CA ALA A 53 -58.52 -17.55 -9.94
C ALA A 53 -59.44 -17.21 -8.72
N GLU A 54 -59.76 -15.95 -8.33
CA GLU A 54 -60.33 -14.81 -9.09
C GLU A 54 -60.00 -13.41 -8.48
N ARG A 55 -59.91 -12.32 -9.28
CA ARG A 55 -60.85 -11.15 -9.39
C ARG A 55 -61.59 -10.74 -8.11
N GLY A 56 -61.74 -9.45 -7.76
CA GLY A 56 -61.28 -8.20 -8.40
C GLY A 56 -61.89 -6.93 -7.77
N GLU A 57 -61.72 -5.79 -8.46
CA GLU A 57 -62.43 -4.48 -8.31
C GLU A 57 -62.11 -3.49 -7.17
N HIS A 58 -61.97 -2.22 -7.58
CA HIS A 58 -61.97 -0.98 -6.78
C HIS A 58 -63.42 -0.51 -6.51
N PRO A 59 -63.65 0.43 -5.56
CA PRO A 59 -63.87 1.81 -6.01
C PRO A 59 -63.33 2.94 -5.11
N SER A 60 -63.31 4.12 -5.73
CA SER A 60 -62.95 5.48 -5.28
C SER A 60 -63.58 6.04 -3.99
N GLY A 61 -62.91 7.04 -3.39
CA GLY A 61 -63.52 8.04 -2.50
C GLY A 61 -62.61 9.27 -2.28
N ALA A 62 -63.14 10.50 -2.45
CA ALA A 62 -62.38 11.75 -2.41
C ALA A 62 -62.90 12.75 -1.35
N ARG A 63 -61.99 13.62 -0.84
CA ARG A 63 -62.13 14.91 -0.10
C ARG A 63 -60.85 15.09 0.75
N GLY A 64 -60.29 16.27 1.03
CA GLY A 64 -60.59 17.64 0.59
C GLY A 64 -60.02 18.70 1.55
N THR A 65 -59.27 19.68 1.02
CA THR A 65 -58.98 21.04 1.59
C THR A 65 -58.40 21.21 3.01
N SER A 66 -57.26 21.92 3.11
CA SER A 66 -57.23 23.31 3.63
C SER A 66 -55.86 23.99 3.43
N CYS A 67 -55.86 25.30 3.14
CA CYS A 67 -54.68 26.17 3.11
C CYS A 67 -54.94 27.42 3.98
N ALA A 68 -53.94 27.88 4.73
CA ALA A 68 -53.88 29.25 5.26
C ALA A 68 -52.42 29.67 5.49
N ALA A 69 -52.10 30.94 5.26
CA ALA A 69 -50.74 31.49 5.28
C ALA A 69 -50.58 32.61 6.31
N ALA A 70 -49.35 32.84 6.80
CA ALA A 70 -48.92 34.17 7.27
C ALA A 70 -47.39 34.34 7.45
N ARG A 71 -46.81 35.26 6.67
CA ARG A 71 -45.90 36.36 7.08
C ARG A 71 -44.61 36.08 7.90
N SER A 72 -43.48 36.32 7.25
CA SER A 72 -42.25 36.98 7.79
C SER A 72 -42.54 38.48 8.10
N PRO A 73 -41.62 39.35 8.65
CA PRO A 73 -40.16 39.39 8.39
C PRO A 73 -39.23 39.87 9.55
N GLN A 74 -37.95 40.07 9.18
CA GLN A 74 -36.91 40.99 9.72
C GLN A 74 -35.77 40.42 10.60
N SER A 75 -34.58 40.44 9.98
CA SER A 75 -33.24 40.52 10.59
C SER A 75 -32.94 41.96 11.08
N PRO A 76 -31.85 42.23 11.82
CA PRO A 76 -30.55 42.44 11.16
C PRO A 76 -29.29 41.97 11.91
N VAL A 77 -28.17 42.03 11.19
CA VAL A 77 -26.81 41.56 11.52
C VAL A 77 -25.92 42.66 12.12
N ARG A 78 -24.97 42.30 12.99
CA ARG A 78 -23.63 42.91 13.25
C ARG A 78 -22.95 42.18 14.43
N CYS A 79 -21.64 42.10 14.61
CA CYS A 79 -20.48 42.21 13.70
C CYS A 79 -19.26 41.55 14.40
N SER A 80 -18.23 41.16 13.64
CA SER A 80 -17.00 40.51 14.15
C SER A 80 -15.84 41.47 14.44
N SER A 81 -15.03 41.18 15.45
CA SER A 81 -13.63 41.63 15.61
C SER A 81 -12.93 40.70 16.63
N SER A 82 -12.08 39.77 16.20
CA SER A 82 -10.62 39.93 15.96
C SER A 82 -9.79 40.22 17.22
N ALA A 83 -8.87 39.29 17.52
CA ALA A 83 -7.78 39.34 18.51
C ALA A 83 -6.70 40.41 18.13
N PRO A 84 -5.50 40.52 18.76
CA PRO A 84 -4.86 39.64 19.76
C PRO A 84 -4.08 40.36 20.89
N SER A 85 -3.32 39.59 21.69
CA SER A 85 -1.87 39.80 21.95
C SER A 85 -1.37 39.74 23.41
N PHE A 86 -0.37 38.86 23.56
CA PHE A 86 0.84 38.94 24.40
C PHE A 86 0.84 38.55 25.89
N LEU A 87 1.83 37.69 26.19
CA LEU A 87 2.31 37.32 27.53
C LEU A 87 2.95 38.52 28.23
N GLN A 88 2.93 38.49 29.57
CA GLN A 88 4.14 38.77 30.36
C GLN A 88 4.18 37.82 31.57
N LEU A 89 5.37 37.31 31.89
CA LEU A 89 5.61 36.46 33.07
C LEU A 89 5.43 37.27 34.37
N MET A 90 5.15 36.58 35.48
CA MET A 90 6.08 36.61 36.62
C MET A 90 5.91 35.40 37.57
N ILE A 91 6.99 35.06 38.24
CA ILE A 91 7.13 33.92 39.18
C ILE A 91 6.65 34.34 40.57
N GLY A 92 5.94 33.45 41.28
CA GLY A 92 5.63 33.60 42.69
C GLY A 92 5.40 32.25 43.37
N GLN A 93 6.32 31.84 44.25
CA GLN A 93 6.11 30.66 45.10
C GLN A 93 5.23 31.02 46.29
N GLY A 94 4.28 30.13 46.62
CA GLY A 94 3.49 30.17 47.85
C GLY A 94 2.90 28.80 48.13
N GLN A 95 3.43 28.11 49.15
CA GLN A 95 2.77 26.91 49.67
C GLN A 95 1.58 27.33 50.53
N GLU A 96 0.39 26.78 50.31
CA GLU A 96 -0.55 26.62 51.41
C GLU A 96 -1.52 25.42 51.24
N LYS A 97 -1.48 24.54 52.25
CA LYS A 97 -2.54 23.68 52.81
C LYS A 97 -3.66 23.12 51.92
N LEU A 98 -3.65 21.78 51.83
CA LEU A 98 -4.81 20.94 51.48
C LEU A 98 -5.84 20.84 52.62
N SER A 99 -7.13 21.00 52.30
CA SER A 99 -8.31 20.18 52.72
C SER A 99 -9.62 20.99 52.47
N PRO A 100 -10.82 20.37 52.52
CA PRO A 100 -11.28 19.33 51.60
C PRO A 100 -12.65 19.66 50.93
N LEU A 101 -12.99 18.91 49.88
CA LEU A 101 -14.33 18.65 49.30
C LEU A 101 -15.50 19.63 49.58
N SER A 102 -16.01 20.23 48.50
CA SER A 102 -17.42 20.66 48.41
C SER A 102 -18.02 20.27 47.05
N LEU A 103 -19.21 19.67 47.09
CA LEU A 103 -20.04 19.46 45.91
C LEU A 103 -20.56 20.81 45.39
N LEU A 104 -20.59 20.97 44.07
CA LEU A 104 -21.64 21.73 43.39
C LEU A 104 -22.01 21.02 42.09
N GLU A 105 -23.29 20.65 41.98
CA GLU A 105 -23.94 20.30 40.71
C GLU A 105 -24.05 21.55 39.84
N LEU A 106 -23.94 21.41 38.51
CA LEU A 106 -24.53 22.36 37.56
C LEU A 106 -24.77 21.68 36.21
N ASP A 107 -25.94 22.00 35.65
CA ASP A 107 -26.66 21.34 34.58
C ASP A 107 -25.92 20.95 33.29
N ASN A 108 -26.35 19.79 32.78
CA ASN A 108 -26.77 19.53 31.41
C ASN A 108 -26.48 20.60 30.33
N GLN A 109 -25.69 20.22 29.33
CA GLN A 109 -26.02 20.58 27.95
C GLN A 109 -25.62 19.46 26.99
N GLU A 110 -26.61 18.87 26.29
CA GLU A 110 -26.39 17.91 25.21
C GLU A 110 -25.64 18.57 24.05
N HIS A 111 -24.77 17.81 23.34
CA HIS A 111 -24.85 17.56 21.89
C HIS A 111 -23.61 16.78 21.41
N GLY A 112 -23.81 15.72 20.63
CA GLY A 112 -22.71 14.95 20.02
C GLY A 112 -23.00 13.45 19.97
N GLY A 113 -24.03 13.05 19.24
CA GLY A 113 -24.46 11.65 19.16
C GLY A 113 -23.41 10.75 18.51
N HIS A 114 -22.66 10.00 19.33
CA HIS A 114 -22.00 8.78 18.90
C HIS A 114 -23.06 7.68 18.77
N THR A 115 -23.60 7.49 17.57
CA THR A 115 -24.30 6.26 17.21
C THR A 115 -23.30 5.11 17.15
N ALA A 116 -22.97 4.56 18.32
CA ALA A 116 -22.47 3.21 18.41
C ALA A 116 -23.54 2.28 17.80
N LEU A 117 -23.23 1.73 16.62
CA LEU A 117 -24.08 0.74 15.97
C LEU A 117 -24.02 -0.54 16.81
N ASN A 118 -24.99 -0.70 17.71
CA ASN A 118 -25.31 -1.97 18.36
C ASN A 118 -26.01 -2.89 17.34
N GLU A 119 -25.32 -3.21 16.25
CA GLU A 119 -25.73 -4.28 15.34
C GLU A 119 -25.44 -5.63 16.00
N ALA A 120 -26.42 -6.52 15.99
CA ALA A 120 -26.23 -7.88 16.49
C ALA A 120 -25.32 -8.68 15.53
N PRO A 121 -24.62 -9.74 15.97
CA PRO A 121 -23.73 -10.53 15.10
C PRO A 121 -24.38 -11.06 13.81
N GLY A 122 -25.71 -11.20 13.76
CA GLY A 122 -26.46 -11.60 12.56
C GLY A 122 -26.65 -10.50 11.50
N GLU A 123 -26.47 -9.22 11.83
CA GLU A 123 -26.70 -8.09 10.91
C GLU A 123 -25.45 -7.74 10.06
N CYS A 124 -24.27 -8.24 10.46
CA CYS A 124 -23.00 -7.95 9.80
C CYS A 124 -22.91 -8.45 8.33
N LYS A 125 -23.86 -9.24 7.81
CA LYS A 125 -23.75 -9.95 6.52
C LYS A 125 -24.00 -9.10 5.26
N GLY A 126 -24.03 -7.76 5.37
CA GLY A 126 -24.20 -6.85 4.24
C GLY A 126 -22.87 -6.44 3.56
N THR A 127 -22.91 -6.08 2.28
CA THR A 127 -21.73 -5.49 1.61
C THR A 127 -21.31 -4.19 2.32
N PRO A 128 -20.03 -4.01 2.71
CA PRO A 128 -19.56 -2.79 3.35
C PRO A 128 -19.89 -1.54 2.53
N THR A 129 -20.47 -0.54 3.18
CA THR A 129 -20.69 0.76 2.55
C THR A 129 -19.35 1.45 2.27
N PRO A 130 -19.25 2.32 1.24
CA PRO A 130 -18.01 3.05 0.94
C PRO A 130 -17.44 3.83 2.13
N GLU A 131 -18.30 4.30 3.03
CA GLU A 131 -17.91 4.99 4.25
C GLU A 131 -17.31 4.04 5.31
N GLN A 132 -17.87 2.84 5.48
CA GLN A 132 -17.26 1.80 6.33
C GLN A 132 -15.89 1.39 5.80
N THR A 133 -15.76 1.16 4.49
CA THR A 133 -14.47 0.81 3.87
C THR A 133 -13.44 1.94 4.02
N ARG A 134 -13.86 3.21 3.87
CA ARG A 134 -12.99 4.39 4.08
C ARG A 134 -12.49 4.50 5.51
N ARG A 135 -13.37 4.31 6.51
CA ARG A 135 -12.98 4.30 7.93
C ARG A 135 -12.04 3.14 8.25
N LEU A 136 -12.31 1.95 7.70
CA LEU A 136 -11.44 0.79 7.87
C LEU A 136 -10.05 1.02 7.23
N ALA A 137 -9.97 1.66 6.05
CA ALA A 137 -8.68 2.03 5.45
C ALA A 137 -7.89 3.02 6.33
N GLN A 138 -8.55 3.99 6.95
CA GLN A 138 -7.94 4.90 7.92
C GLN A 138 -7.45 4.18 9.19
N ALA A 139 -8.27 3.29 9.75
CA ALA A 139 -7.92 2.43 10.89
C ALA A 139 -6.70 1.54 10.57
N MET A 140 -6.70 0.89 9.41
CA MET A 140 -5.59 0.05 8.95
C MET A 140 -4.31 0.87 8.67
N MET A 141 -4.41 2.13 8.25
CA MET A 141 -3.25 3.02 8.15
C MET A 141 -2.67 3.38 9.53
N ALA A 142 -3.52 3.65 10.52
CA ALA A 142 -3.08 3.89 11.90
C ALA A 142 -2.41 2.63 12.49
N PHE A 143 -3.05 1.46 12.38
CA PHE A 143 -2.47 0.18 12.80
C PHE A 143 -1.15 -0.13 12.08
N THR A 144 -1.09 0.11 10.77
CA THR A 144 0.13 -0.05 9.96
C THR A 144 1.29 0.78 10.49
N ARG A 145 1.06 2.07 10.76
CA ARG A 145 2.07 2.99 11.29
C ARG A 145 2.60 2.49 12.64
N ASP A 146 1.69 2.11 13.54
CA ASP A 146 2.04 1.77 14.92
C ASP A 146 2.78 0.42 14.96
N LEU A 147 2.27 -0.60 14.27
CA LEU A 147 2.91 -1.91 14.12
C LEU A 147 4.29 -1.81 13.46
N PHE A 148 4.38 -1.15 12.30
CA PHE A 148 5.62 -1.10 11.54
C PHE A 148 6.69 -0.22 12.22
N SER A 149 6.29 0.84 12.94
CA SER A 149 7.21 1.62 13.77
C SER A 149 7.85 0.79 14.88
N LEU A 150 7.10 -0.07 15.56
CA LEU A 150 7.65 -0.93 16.60
C LEU A 150 8.58 -2.00 16.02
N VAL A 151 8.19 -2.67 14.93
CA VAL A 151 9.05 -3.66 14.26
C VAL A 151 10.33 -3.01 13.72
N ALA A 152 10.24 -1.81 13.14
CA ALA A 152 11.42 -1.08 12.64
C ALA A 152 12.36 -0.59 13.75
N ARG A 153 11.86 -0.38 14.97
CA ARG A 153 12.68 0.00 16.14
C ARG A 153 13.34 -1.19 16.83
N SER A 154 12.76 -2.40 16.72
CA SER A 154 13.25 -3.61 17.39
C SER A 154 14.06 -4.54 16.49
N SER A 155 13.89 -4.47 15.18
CA SER A 155 14.57 -5.33 14.23
C SER A 155 15.98 -4.85 13.87
N THR A 156 16.92 -5.79 13.78
CA THR A 156 18.29 -5.59 13.30
C THR A 156 18.48 -5.97 11.83
N ARG A 157 17.43 -6.44 11.15
CA ARG A 157 17.51 -6.86 9.75
C ARG A 157 17.62 -5.64 8.80
N PRO A 158 18.39 -5.72 7.70
CA PRO A 158 18.57 -4.60 6.78
C PRO A 158 17.29 -4.25 6.02
N ASN A 159 16.44 -5.24 5.75
CA ASN A 159 15.17 -5.06 5.07
C ASN A 159 14.03 -5.59 5.94
N LEU A 160 12.90 -4.88 5.87
CA LEU A 160 11.67 -5.22 6.54
C LEU A 160 10.54 -5.24 5.50
N VAL A 161 9.67 -6.23 5.60
CA VAL A 161 8.39 -6.26 4.90
C VAL A 161 7.36 -6.86 5.83
N LEU A 162 6.16 -6.31 5.85
CA LEU A 162 4.99 -6.80 6.60
C LEU A 162 3.75 -6.61 5.73
N SER A 163 2.73 -7.42 6.00
CA SER A 163 1.34 -7.09 5.60
C SER A 163 0.51 -6.82 6.86
N PRO A 164 0.32 -5.55 7.24
CA PRO A 164 -0.51 -5.18 8.38
C PRO A 164 -1.97 -5.62 8.21
N LEU A 165 -2.52 -5.57 6.98
CA LEU A 165 -3.86 -6.09 6.68
C LEU A 165 -3.96 -7.60 7.00
N SER A 166 -2.96 -8.39 6.60
CA SER A 166 -2.89 -9.83 6.88
C SER A 166 -2.82 -10.12 8.38
N VAL A 167 -2.05 -9.33 9.14
CA VAL A 167 -2.01 -9.40 10.61
C VAL A 167 -3.35 -9.00 11.23
N ALA A 168 -3.99 -7.94 10.72
CA ALA A 168 -5.30 -7.49 11.19
C ALA A 168 -6.40 -8.54 10.95
N LEU A 169 -6.37 -9.25 9.83
CA LEU A 169 -7.27 -10.37 9.55
C LEU A 169 -7.04 -11.54 10.53
N ALA A 170 -5.78 -11.87 10.84
CA ALA A 170 -5.47 -12.91 11.83
C ALA A 170 -5.94 -12.50 13.25
N LEU A 171 -5.79 -11.22 13.61
CA LEU A 171 -6.29 -10.68 14.88
C LEU A 171 -7.83 -10.57 14.92
N SER A 172 -8.49 -10.34 13.78
CA SER A 172 -9.96 -10.36 13.72
C SER A 172 -10.52 -11.78 13.82
N HIS A 173 -9.75 -12.81 13.43
CA HIS A 173 -10.07 -14.20 13.73
C HIS A 173 -10.06 -14.48 15.24
N LEU A 174 -9.13 -13.90 16.01
CA LEU A 174 -9.22 -13.91 17.48
C LEU A 174 -10.41 -13.09 17.99
N ALA A 175 -10.70 -11.93 17.39
CA ALA A 175 -11.82 -11.08 17.80
C ALA A 175 -13.18 -11.77 17.66
N LEU A 176 -13.37 -12.62 16.63
CA LEU A 176 -14.56 -13.44 16.45
C LEU A 176 -14.84 -14.36 17.66
N GLY A 177 -13.80 -14.86 18.32
CA GLY A 177 -13.89 -15.74 19.49
C GLY A 177 -13.72 -15.03 20.83
N ALA A 178 -13.39 -13.74 20.83
CA ALA A 178 -13.07 -12.96 22.02
C ALA A 178 -14.32 -12.31 22.63
N GLN A 179 -14.31 -12.10 23.94
CA GLN A 179 -15.37 -11.40 24.66
C GLN A 179 -14.81 -10.28 25.55
N ASN A 180 -15.71 -9.41 26.04
CA ASN A 180 -15.45 -8.40 27.06
C ASN A 180 -14.18 -7.56 26.77
N GLN A 181 -13.29 -7.43 27.75
CA GLN A 181 -12.08 -6.62 27.67
C GLN A 181 -11.13 -7.07 26.55
N THR A 182 -11.11 -8.38 26.21
CA THR A 182 -10.26 -8.94 25.16
C THR A 182 -10.70 -8.47 23.78
N LEU A 183 -12.00 -8.54 23.49
CA LEU A 183 -12.59 -8.01 22.25
C LEU A 183 -12.36 -6.50 22.13
N GLN A 184 -12.66 -5.75 23.20
CA GLN A 184 -12.46 -4.30 23.22
C GLN A 184 -11.01 -3.91 22.94
N ARG A 185 -10.04 -4.66 23.49
CA ARG A 185 -8.62 -4.35 23.30
C ARG A 185 -8.13 -4.69 21.89
N LEU A 186 -8.65 -5.75 21.27
CA LEU A 186 -8.41 -6.08 19.86
C LEU A 186 -8.92 -4.96 18.94
N GLN A 187 -10.15 -4.49 19.14
CA GLN A 187 -10.74 -3.37 18.38
C GLN A 187 -9.92 -2.07 18.52
N GLN A 188 -9.55 -1.70 19.76
CA GLN A 188 -8.73 -0.53 20.05
C GLN A 188 -7.37 -0.55 19.34
N VAL A 189 -6.66 -1.69 19.37
CA VAL A 189 -5.32 -1.80 18.76
C VAL A 189 -5.39 -1.85 17.23
N LEU A 190 -6.48 -2.35 16.66
CA LEU A 190 -6.77 -2.28 15.23
C LEU A 190 -7.34 -0.92 14.79
N HIS A 191 -7.49 0.04 15.70
CA HIS A 191 -8.11 1.37 15.49
C HIS A 191 -9.53 1.29 14.90
N ALA A 192 -10.25 0.19 15.13
CA ALA A 192 -11.48 -0.14 14.41
C ALA A 192 -12.65 -0.36 15.38
N ASP A 193 -13.40 0.71 15.64
CA ASP A 193 -14.64 0.70 16.44
C ASP A 193 -15.84 0.09 15.69
N SER A 194 -15.62 -0.94 14.86
CA SER A 194 -16.62 -1.57 14.00
C SER A 194 -17.50 -2.61 14.71
N GLY A 195 -17.52 -2.60 16.05
CA GLY A 195 -18.31 -3.54 16.85
C GLY A 195 -18.02 -5.02 16.52
N PRO A 196 -19.01 -5.91 16.60
CA PRO A 196 -18.84 -7.34 16.31
C PRO A 196 -18.55 -7.63 14.83
N CYS A 197 -18.77 -6.67 13.92
CA CYS A 197 -18.65 -6.88 12.47
C CYS A 197 -17.21 -6.77 11.93
N LEU A 198 -16.21 -6.42 12.75
CA LEU A 198 -14.81 -6.30 12.33
C LEU A 198 -14.25 -7.53 11.59
N PRO A 199 -14.50 -8.79 12.03
CA PRO A 199 -14.07 -9.99 11.29
C PRO A 199 -14.67 -10.06 9.89
N TYR A 200 -15.95 -9.75 9.75
CA TYR A 200 -16.66 -9.74 8.47
C TYR A 200 -16.12 -8.64 7.53
N LEU A 201 -15.95 -7.40 8.03
CA LEU A 201 -15.45 -6.30 7.21
C LEU A 201 -14.05 -6.58 6.65
N LEU A 202 -13.13 -7.10 7.48
CA LEU A 202 -11.78 -7.45 7.04
C LEU A 202 -11.76 -8.68 6.11
N SER A 203 -12.58 -9.69 6.40
CA SER A 203 -12.77 -10.86 5.54
C SER A 203 -13.22 -10.44 4.14
N ARG A 204 -14.32 -9.69 4.05
CA ARG A 204 -14.90 -9.22 2.80
C ARG A 204 -13.91 -8.39 1.99
N LEU A 205 -13.22 -7.46 2.66
CA LEU A 205 -12.19 -6.63 2.05
C LEU A 205 -11.05 -7.46 1.45
N CYS A 206 -10.59 -8.52 2.14
CA CYS A 206 -9.56 -9.42 1.63
C CYS A 206 -10.06 -10.28 0.45
N GLN A 207 -11.33 -10.69 0.44
CA GLN A 207 -11.95 -11.41 -0.68
C GLN A 207 -12.04 -10.52 -1.94
N ASP A 208 -12.40 -9.24 -1.77
CA ASP A 208 -12.58 -8.28 -2.87
C ASP A 208 -11.25 -7.83 -3.52
N LEU A 209 -10.08 -8.06 -2.90
CA LEU A 209 -8.75 -7.76 -3.49
C LEU A 209 -8.37 -8.67 -4.68
N GLY A 210 -9.10 -9.77 -4.88
CA GLY A 210 -8.99 -10.65 -6.06
C GLY A 210 -7.85 -11.69 -6.00
N PRO A 211 -8.07 -12.90 -6.55
CA PRO A 211 -7.24 -14.09 -6.28
C PRO A 211 -5.86 -14.11 -6.97
N GLY A 212 -5.54 -13.12 -7.81
CA GLY A 212 -4.38 -13.19 -8.72
C GLY A 212 -3.07 -12.60 -8.21
N ALA A 213 -3.09 -11.76 -7.18
CA ALA A 213 -1.91 -11.01 -6.71
C ALA A 213 -1.41 -11.43 -5.31
N PHE A 214 -2.30 -11.99 -4.49
CA PHE A 214 -2.04 -12.40 -3.11
C PHE A 214 -2.25 -13.89 -2.94
N ARG A 215 -1.35 -14.55 -2.22
CA ARG A 215 -1.58 -15.88 -1.64
C ARG A 215 -1.51 -15.73 -0.13
N LEU A 216 -2.60 -16.06 0.57
CA LEU A 216 -2.77 -15.81 2.00
C LEU A 216 -3.19 -17.09 2.70
N ALA A 217 -2.43 -17.47 3.73
CA ALA A 217 -2.74 -18.57 4.63
C ALA A 217 -2.88 -18.03 6.05
N ALA A 218 -4.11 -18.01 6.57
CA ALA A 218 -4.40 -17.66 7.96
C ALA A 218 -5.15 -18.84 8.62
N ARG A 219 -4.67 -19.33 9.77
CA ARG A 219 -5.32 -20.41 10.54
C ARG A 219 -4.87 -20.41 11.99
N MET A 220 -5.78 -20.82 12.87
CA MET A 220 -5.47 -21.16 14.27
C MET A 220 -5.18 -22.66 14.42
N TYR A 221 -4.18 -22.98 15.23
CA TYR A 221 -3.93 -24.32 15.74
C TYR A 221 -4.06 -24.33 17.26
N LEU A 222 -4.85 -25.25 17.81
CA LEU A 222 -5.07 -25.39 19.26
C LEU A 222 -4.45 -26.70 19.77
N GLN A 223 -4.02 -26.72 21.02
CA GLN A 223 -3.50 -27.92 21.66
C GLN A 223 -4.53 -29.05 21.68
N LYS A 224 -4.05 -30.28 21.56
CA LYS A 224 -4.88 -31.48 21.71
C LYS A 224 -5.61 -31.47 23.05
N GLY A 225 -6.92 -31.68 23.02
CA GLY A 225 -7.77 -31.77 24.21
C GLY A 225 -8.61 -30.53 24.48
N PHE A 226 -8.33 -29.40 23.82
CA PHE A 226 -9.20 -28.23 23.87
C PHE A 226 -10.33 -28.37 22.84
N PRO A 227 -11.61 -28.48 23.27
CA PRO A 227 -12.73 -28.59 22.36
C PRO A 227 -12.99 -27.23 21.69
N ILE A 228 -13.25 -27.23 20.39
CA ILE A 228 -13.60 -26.02 19.63
C ILE A 228 -15.10 -26.02 19.40
N LYS A 229 -15.77 -24.88 19.63
CA LYS A 229 -17.22 -24.74 19.41
C LYS A 229 -17.54 -24.82 17.91
N GLU A 230 -18.58 -25.58 17.55
CA GLU A 230 -18.95 -25.78 16.14
C GLU A 230 -19.32 -24.45 15.47
N ASP A 231 -20.11 -23.61 16.13
CA ASP A 231 -20.43 -22.24 15.68
C ASP A 231 -19.18 -21.42 15.33
N PHE A 232 -18.05 -21.62 16.04
CA PHE A 232 -16.79 -20.94 15.76
C PHE A 232 -16.04 -21.60 14.58
N LEU A 233 -16.11 -22.92 14.44
CA LEU A 233 -15.56 -23.63 13.28
C LEU A 233 -16.27 -23.21 11.98
N GLU A 234 -17.61 -23.15 11.99
CA GLU A 234 -18.44 -22.73 10.86
C GLU A 234 -18.16 -21.27 10.46
N GLN A 235 -18.23 -20.33 11.42
CA GLN A 235 -17.93 -18.92 11.15
C GLN A 235 -16.48 -18.70 10.71
N SER A 236 -15.54 -19.51 11.20
CA SER A 236 -14.14 -19.43 10.75
C SER A 236 -13.96 -19.87 9.30
N GLU A 237 -14.68 -20.91 8.88
CA GLU A 237 -14.69 -21.36 7.49
C GLU A 237 -15.37 -20.35 6.56
N GLU A 238 -16.52 -19.80 6.96
CA GLU A 238 -17.25 -18.77 6.21
C GLU A 238 -16.41 -17.50 5.99
N LEU A 239 -15.72 -17.02 7.04
CA LEU A 239 -15.02 -15.73 7.01
C LEU A 239 -13.55 -15.83 6.56
N PHE A 240 -12.82 -16.88 6.95
CA PHE A 240 -11.38 -16.97 6.70
C PHE A 240 -11.00 -18.08 5.71
N GLY A 241 -11.97 -18.88 5.23
CA GLY A 241 -11.73 -19.98 4.29
C GLY A 241 -10.97 -21.17 4.90
N ALA A 242 -10.78 -21.19 6.22
CA ALA A 242 -10.05 -22.24 6.91
C ALA A 242 -10.58 -22.46 8.34
N LYS A 243 -11.03 -23.68 8.63
CA LYS A 243 -11.30 -24.10 10.01
C LYS A 243 -10.01 -24.08 10.86
N PRO A 244 -10.08 -23.64 12.14
CA PRO A 244 -9.12 -23.98 13.17
C PRO A 244 -8.88 -25.49 13.25
N MET A 245 -7.68 -25.92 13.62
CA MET A 245 -7.35 -27.34 13.78
C MET A 245 -6.75 -27.64 15.15
N SER A 246 -7.03 -28.84 15.67
CA SER A 246 -6.33 -29.36 16.85
C SER A 246 -5.00 -30.02 16.44
N LEU A 247 -3.94 -29.72 17.19
CA LEU A 247 -2.65 -30.39 17.08
C LEU A 247 -2.76 -31.86 17.49
N THR A 248 -1.90 -32.71 16.95
CA THR A 248 -1.84 -34.15 17.28
C THR A 248 -1.15 -34.42 18.62
N GLY A 249 -0.35 -33.46 19.09
CA GLY A 249 0.52 -33.59 20.27
C GLY A 249 1.87 -34.25 19.95
N ARG A 250 2.24 -34.36 18.68
CA ARG A 250 3.53 -34.89 18.23
C ARG A 250 4.24 -33.81 17.41
N LYS A 251 5.20 -33.14 18.06
CA LYS A 251 5.89 -31.94 17.53
C LYS A 251 6.35 -32.06 16.07
N GLY A 252 6.91 -33.20 15.67
CA GLY A 252 7.37 -33.46 14.29
C GLY A 252 6.24 -33.56 13.27
N ASP A 253 5.20 -34.34 13.58
CA ASP A 253 4.02 -34.50 12.71
C ASP A 253 3.27 -33.15 12.58
N ASP A 254 3.11 -32.45 13.71
CA ASP A 254 2.43 -31.16 13.79
C ASP A 254 3.17 -30.07 12.98
N LEU A 255 4.50 -30.00 13.09
CA LEU A 255 5.33 -29.08 12.30
C LEU A 255 5.25 -29.37 10.80
N ALA A 256 5.32 -30.64 10.40
CA ALA A 256 5.22 -31.05 9.01
C ALA A 256 3.84 -30.72 8.41
N ASN A 257 2.76 -31.00 9.15
CA ASN A 257 1.38 -30.70 8.73
C ASN A 257 1.14 -29.20 8.59
N ILE A 258 1.68 -28.37 9.51
CA ILE A 258 1.60 -26.91 9.44
C ILE A 258 2.28 -26.39 8.18
N ASN A 259 3.54 -26.78 7.94
CA ASN A 259 4.31 -26.31 6.78
C ASN A 259 3.68 -26.78 5.46
N GLN A 260 3.24 -28.04 5.38
CA GLN A 260 2.55 -28.56 4.20
C GLN A 260 1.26 -27.80 3.90
N TRP A 261 0.45 -27.49 4.93
CA TRP A 261 -0.77 -26.70 4.71
C TRP A 261 -0.47 -25.26 4.28
N VAL A 262 0.53 -24.59 4.88
CA VAL A 262 0.92 -23.25 4.43
C VAL A 262 1.44 -23.28 2.99
N LYS A 263 2.20 -24.31 2.62
CA LYS A 263 2.65 -24.55 1.23
C LYS A 263 1.49 -24.71 0.26
N GLU A 264 0.48 -25.49 0.61
CA GLU A 264 -0.73 -25.66 -0.22
C GLU A 264 -1.53 -24.36 -0.34
N ALA A 265 -1.84 -23.71 0.79
CA ALA A 265 -2.59 -22.46 0.83
C ALA A 265 -1.85 -21.27 0.17
N THR A 266 -0.53 -21.34 0.05
CA THR A 266 0.29 -20.35 -0.66
C THR A 266 0.69 -20.77 -2.09
N GLU A 267 0.18 -21.89 -2.59
CA GLU A 267 0.53 -22.48 -3.90
C GLU A 267 2.04 -22.63 -4.12
N GLY A 268 2.75 -23.16 -3.12
CA GLY A 268 4.21 -23.41 -3.18
C GLY A 268 5.07 -22.17 -2.96
N LYS A 269 4.48 -20.98 -2.77
CA LYS A 269 5.24 -19.74 -2.57
C LYS A 269 5.91 -19.63 -1.19
N ILE A 270 5.38 -20.32 -0.19
CA ILE A 270 5.93 -20.41 1.16
C ILE A 270 5.99 -21.89 1.57
N GLU A 271 7.18 -22.47 1.57
CA GLU A 271 7.38 -23.90 1.91
C GLU A 271 7.77 -24.07 3.39
N ASP A 272 8.93 -23.53 3.78
CA ASP A 272 9.39 -23.53 5.16
C ASP A 272 8.86 -22.29 5.89
N PHE A 273 7.66 -22.43 6.46
CA PHE A 273 7.00 -21.39 7.24
C PHE A 273 7.46 -21.39 8.71
N LEU A 274 7.41 -22.53 9.41
CA LEU A 274 8.04 -22.72 10.73
C LEU A 274 9.28 -23.60 10.64
N SER A 275 10.34 -23.19 11.33
CA SER A 275 11.53 -24.02 11.57
C SER A 275 11.40 -24.93 12.79
N ASP A 276 10.59 -24.53 13.78
CA ASP A 276 10.24 -25.30 14.96
C ASP A 276 8.86 -24.86 15.49
N LEU A 277 8.21 -25.72 16.26
CA LEU A 277 6.97 -25.40 16.96
C LEU A 277 7.29 -24.90 18.38
N PRO A 278 6.66 -23.82 18.90
CA PRO A 278 6.89 -23.39 20.27
C PRO A 278 6.53 -24.48 21.29
N GLU A 279 7.34 -24.60 22.34
CA GLU A 279 7.00 -25.42 23.51
C GLU A 279 5.75 -24.85 24.20
N ASP A 280 4.96 -25.71 24.85
CA ASP A 280 3.70 -25.36 25.53
C ASP A 280 2.72 -24.52 24.68
N THR A 281 2.61 -24.86 23.38
CA THR A 281 1.61 -24.29 22.47
C THR A 281 0.19 -24.69 22.88
N VAL A 282 -0.58 -23.73 23.42
CA VAL A 282 -2.03 -23.83 23.72
C VAL A 282 -2.86 -23.34 22.53
N LEU A 283 -2.58 -22.13 22.05
CA LEU A 283 -3.15 -21.58 20.81
C LEU A 283 -2.05 -20.87 20.01
N LEU A 284 -1.87 -21.32 18.77
CA LEU A 284 -0.93 -20.78 17.78
C LEU A 284 -1.72 -20.13 16.64
N LEU A 285 -1.53 -18.83 16.45
CA LEU A 285 -2.13 -18.08 15.34
C LEU A 285 -1.10 -17.94 14.21
N LEU A 286 -1.42 -18.50 13.04
CA LEU A 286 -0.54 -18.48 11.87
C LEU A 286 -1.05 -17.52 10.81
N ASN A 287 -0.11 -16.77 10.22
CA ASN A 287 -0.39 -15.84 9.15
C ASN A 287 0.79 -15.75 8.16
N ALA A 288 0.64 -16.37 6.98
CA ALA A 288 1.62 -16.34 5.91
C ALA A 288 1.02 -15.67 4.67
N ILE A 289 1.75 -14.72 4.07
CA ILE A 289 1.28 -14.00 2.88
C ILE A 289 2.39 -13.77 1.85
N HIS A 290 2.06 -14.00 0.59
CA HIS A 290 2.92 -13.75 -0.56
C HIS A 290 2.24 -12.80 -1.54
N PHE A 291 2.94 -11.72 -1.92
CA PHE A 291 2.54 -10.84 -3.01
C PHE A 291 3.46 -10.98 -4.22
N GLN A 292 2.84 -11.11 -5.39
CA GLN A 292 3.50 -10.98 -6.69
C GLN A 292 2.67 -10.06 -7.57
N GLY A 293 3.18 -8.86 -7.80
CA GLY A 293 2.51 -7.82 -8.57
C GLY A 293 2.81 -7.92 -10.06
N PHE A 294 1.82 -7.58 -10.88
CA PHE A 294 1.99 -7.36 -12.32
C PHE A 294 1.79 -5.88 -12.61
N TRP A 295 2.83 -5.19 -13.09
CA TRP A 295 2.75 -3.77 -13.42
C TRP A 295 1.67 -3.53 -14.48
N ARG A 296 0.95 -2.40 -14.36
CA ARG A 296 0.09 -1.91 -15.46
C ARG A 296 0.96 -1.67 -16.70
N SER A 297 2.07 -0.95 -16.51
CA SER A 297 3.09 -0.68 -17.52
C SER A 297 4.40 -1.41 -17.14
N LYS A 298 4.72 -2.50 -17.83
CA LYS A 298 5.84 -3.41 -17.55
C LYS A 298 7.19 -2.82 -17.92
N PHE A 299 8.24 -3.28 -17.23
CA PHE A 299 9.63 -3.00 -17.62
C PHE A 299 10.07 -3.95 -18.74
N ASP A 300 11.03 -3.53 -19.57
CA ASP A 300 11.63 -4.41 -20.58
C ASP A 300 12.79 -5.19 -19.94
N PRO A 301 12.75 -6.53 -19.85
CA PRO A 301 13.83 -7.32 -19.27
C PRO A 301 15.19 -7.13 -19.97
N ASN A 302 15.20 -6.73 -21.25
CA ASN A 302 16.43 -6.44 -21.98
C ASN A 302 17.10 -5.12 -21.55
N LEU A 303 16.39 -4.28 -20.78
CA LEU A 303 16.90 -3.04 -20.19
C LEU A 303 17.25 -3.20 -18.71
N THR A 304 16.93 -4.34 -18.07
CA THR A 304 17.41 -4.68 -16.73
C THR A 304 18.91 -4.92 -16.78
N GLN A 305 19.68 -4.20 -15.96
CA GLN A 305 21.14 -4.29 -15.93
C GLN A 305 21.65 -4.25 -14.48
N ARG A 306 22.88 -4.74 -14.27
CA ARG A 306 23.58 -4.55 -12.99
C ARG A 306 23.92 -3.08 -12.82
N ASP A 307 23.45 -2.49 -11.73
CA ASP A 307 23.62 -1.07 -11.41
C ASP A 307 23.91 -0.89 -9.92
N THR A 308 24.36 0.30 -9.54
CA THR A 308 24.84 0.63 -8.20
C THR A 308 23.69 1.09 -7.30
N PHE A 309 23.43 0.35 -6.22
CA PHE A 309 22.61 0.83 -5.10
C PHE A 309 23.52 1.34 -3.98
N HIS A 310 23.30 2.57 -3.52
CA HIS A 310 24.04 3.14 -2.40
C HIS A 310 23.40 2.71 -1.08
N LEU A 311 24.18 2.13 -0.17
CA LEU A 311 23.73 1.77 1.18
C LEU A 311 23.78 3.00 2.10
N ASP A 312 24.85 3.77 1.97
CA ASP A 312 25.13 5.03 2.64
C ASP A 312 26.02 5.92 1.74
N GLU A 313 26.65 6.96 2.29
CA GLU A 313 27.53 7.86 1.53
C GLU A 313 28.82 7.20 1.02
N GLN A 314 29.28 6.13 1.70
CA GLN A 314 30.56 5.47 1.53
C GLN A 314 30.45 4.09 0.89
N PHE A 315 29.35 3.36 1.09
CA PHE A 315 29.18 1.97 0.65
C PHE A 315 28.08 1.77 -0.38
N THR A 316 28.32 0.86 -1.31
CA THR A 316 27.42 0.50 -2.41
C THR A 316 27.32 -1.01 -2.58
N VAL A 317 26.31 -1.47 -3.31
CA VAL A 317 26.11 -2.89 -3.65
C VAL A 317 25.55 -3.02 -5.07
N PRO A 318 26.00 -4.00 -5.87
CA PRO A 318 25.43 -4.25 -7.19
C PRO A 318 24.06 -4.93 -7.10
N VAL A 319 23.06 -4.36 -7.79
CA VAL A 319 21.67 -4.86 -7.84
C VAL A 319 21.21 -5.02 -9.29
N ASP A 320 20.23 -5.90 -9.54
CA ASP A 320 19.54 -5.96 -10.82
C ASP A 320 18.53 -4.81 -10.90
N MET A 321 18.86 -3.77 -11.67
CA MET A 321 18.10 -2.54 -11.77
C MET A 321 17.24 -2.57 -13.04
N MET A 322 15.92 -2.60 -12.88
CA MET A 322 14.97 -2.46 -13.98
C MET A 322 15.00 -1.03 -14.50
N GLN A 323 14.94 -0.86 -15.83
CA GLN A 323 15.01 0.47 -16.45
C GLN A 323 13.87 0.71 -17.44
N ALA A 324 13.38 1.94 -17.47
CA ALA A 324 12.45 2.42 -18.48
C ALA A 324 12.80 3.86 -18.88
N ARG A 325 12.81 4.16 -20.19
CA ARG A 325 13.24 5.49 -20.69
C ARG A 325 12.14 6.56 -20.63
N MET A 326 10.89 6.14 -20.78
CA MET A 326 9.70 7.02 -20.84
C MET A 326 8.54 6.39 -20.05
N TYR A 327 8.79 5.97 -18.81
CA TYR A 327 7.75 5.38 -17.96
C TYR A 327 6.67 6.43 -17.62
N PRO A 328 5.37 6.10 -17.69
CA PRO A 328 4.29 6.99 -17.27
C PRO A 328 4.21 7.05 -15.75
N LEU A 329 5.02 7.91 -15.11
CA LEU A 329 5.17 7.95 -13.66
C LEU A 329 4.41 9.13 -13.04
N ARG A 330 3.66 8.86 -11.96
CA ARG A 330 3.19 9.88 -11.02
C ARG A 330 4.23 10.00 -9.90
N TRP A 331 4.88 11.15 -9.77
CA TRP A 331 5.81 11.39 -8.66
C TRP A 331 5.91 12.88 -8.28
N PHE A 332 6.28 13.14 -7.03
CA PHE A 332 6.50 14.47 -6.47
C PHE A 332 7.58 14.46 -5.38
N LEU A 333 7.94 15.65 -4.90
CA LEU A 333 8.82 15.86 -3.76
C LEU A 333 7.99 16.39 -2.58
N LEU A 334 8.10 15.76 -1.42
CA LEU A 334 7.77 16.39 -0.14
C LEU A 334 8.95 17.29 0.24
N GLU A 335 8.68 18.56 0.55
CA GLU A 335 9.74 19.52 0.91
C GLU A 335 10.23 19.33 2.34
N GLN A 336 9.35 18.90 3.26
CA GLN A 336 9.67 18.68 4.66
C GLN A 336 8.94 17.42 5.18
N PRO A 337 9.66 16.31 5.45
CA PRO A 337 11.06 16.04 5.10
C PRO A 337 11.28 15.89 3.59
N GLU A 338 12.50 16.12 3.11
CA GLU A 338 12.92 15.94 1.71
C GLU A 338 12.82 14.47 1.24
N ILE A 339 11.65 14.11 0.70
CA ILE A 339 11.33 12.73 0.27
C ILE A 339 10.68 12.75 -1.11
N GLN A 340 11.25 12.03 -2.06
CA GLN A 340 10.61 11.80 -3.35
C GLN A 340 9.60 10.66 -3.24
N VAL A 341 8.35 10.91 -3.64
CA VAL A 341 7.25 9.94 -3.59
C VAL A 341 6.83 9.59 -5.01
N ALA A 342 6.78 8.29 -5.35
CA ALA A 342 6.40 7.82 -6.69
C ALA A 342 5.43 6.64 -6.63
N TYR A 343 4.48 6.60 -7.57
CA TYR A 343 3.43 5.59 -7.66
C TYR A 343 3.65 4.75 -8.91
N PHE A 344 3.81 3.44 -8.72
CA PHE A 344 3.92 2.44 -9.77
C PHE A 344 2.64 1.58 -9.78
N PRO A 345 1.68 1.83 -10.68
CA PRO A 345 0.43 1.09 -10.71
C PRO A 345 0.63 -0.37 -11.16
N PHE A 346 -0.02 -1.28 -10.45
CA PHE A 346 -0.25 -2.66 -10.85
C PHE A 346 -1.55 -2.77 -11.68
N LYS A 347 -1.77 -3.94 -12.27
CA LYS A 347 -2.97 -4.24 -13.07
C LYS A 347 -4.29 -4.17 -12.28
N ASN A 348 -4.26 -4.52 -11.00
CA ASN A 348 -5.45 -4.84 -10.21
C ASN A 348 -5.80 -3.74 -9.19
N ASN A 349 -5.92 -2.47 -9.63
CA ASN A 349 -6.27 -1.32 -8.78
C ASN A 349 -5.41 -1.22 -7.49
N MET A 350 -4.10 -1.39 -7.65
CA MET A 350 -3.13 -1.23 -6.57
C MET A 350 -1.92 -0.47 -7.07
N SER A 351 -1.27 0.28 -6.19
CA SER A 351 0.00 0.96 -6.48
C SER A 351 1.09 0.53 -5.51
N PHE A 352 2.29 0.24 -6.04
CA PHE A 352 3.52 0.27 -5.26
C PHE A 352 3.95 1.73 -5.11
N VAL A 353 3.87 2.26 -3.89
CA VAL A 353 4.20 3.65 -3.57
C VAL A 353 5.58 3.66 -2.91
N VAL A 354 6.58 4.18 -3.62
CA VAL A 354 7.96 4.32 -3.14
C VAL A 354 8.15 5.71 -2.54
N MET A 355 8.82 5.76 -1.40
CA MET A 355 9.29 6.96 -0.72
C MET A 355 10.81 6.88 -0.57
N VAL A 356 11.54 7.71 -1.30
CA VAL A 356 13.01 7.81 -1.25
C VAL A 356 13.42 9.12 -0.56
N PRO A 357 13.87 9.07 0.70
CA PRO A 357 14.50 10.22 1.34
C PRO A 357 15.78 10.62 0.59
N ILE A 358 16.00 11.94 0.46
CA ILE A 358 17.18 12.47 -0.25
C ILE A 358 18.48 12.22 0.55
N HIS A 359 18.40 12.25 1.88
CA HIS A 359 19.50 11.93 2.79
C HIS A 359 19.48 10.45 3.22
N PHE A 360 20.64 9.90 3.61
CA PHE A 360 20.73 8.52 4.13
C PHE A 360 20.31 8.39 5.59
N GLU A 361 20.49 9.45 6.38
CA GLU A 361 20.12 9.46 7.81
C GLU A 361 18.62 9.72 7.97
N TRP A 362 17.85 8.64 8.07
CA TRP A 362 16.43 8.66 8.42
C TRP A 362 16.04 7.39 9.16
N ASN A 363 15.01 7.49 9.99
CA ASN A 363 14.34 6.33 10.57
C ASN A 363 12.89 6.22 10.12
N VAL A 364 12.35 5.00 10.19
CA VAL A 364 11.01 4.67 9.70
C VAL A 364 9.95 5.53 10.39
N SER A 365 10.04 5.70 11.71
CA SER A 365 9.06 6.46 12.49
C SER A 365 8.99 7.94 12.10
N GLN A 366 10.11 8.58 11.73
CA GLN A 366 10.11 9.96 11.22
C GLN A 366 9.36 10.10 9.90
N VAL A 367 9.58 9.18 8.96
CA VAL A 367 8.89 9.23 7.66
C VAL A 367 7.39 8.96 7.84
N LEU A 368 7.04 7.95 8.63
CA LEU A 368 5.64 7.60 8.90
C LEU A 368 4.89 8.66 9.74
N ALA A 369 5.57 9.40 10.62
CA ALA A 369 4.94 10.47 11.40
C ALA A 369 4.47 11.65 10.52
N ASN A 370 5.16 11.88 9.40
CA ASN A 370 4.81 12.91 8.42
C ASN A 370 3.84 12.40 7.34
N LEU A 371 3.39 11.15 7.41
CA LEU A 371 2.58 10.50 6.39
C LEU A 371 1.09 10.59 6.77
N SER A 372 0.36 11.47 6.07
CA SER A 372 -1.10 11.59 6.15
C SER A 372 -1.79 10.88 4.97
N TRP A 373 -3.10 10.65 5.09
CA TRP A 373 -3.91 10.17 3.96
C TRP A 373 -3.84 11.14 2.78
N ASP A 374 -3.87 12.45 3.02
CA ASP A 374 -3.81 13.47 1.96
C ASP A 374 -2.47 13.45 1.21
N ILE A 375 -1.37 13.08 1.86
CA ILE A 375 -0.06 12.91 1.21
C ILE A 375 -0.04 11.66 0.30
N LEU A 376 -0.71 10.58 0.70
CA LEU A 376 -0.86 9.38 -0.13
C LEU A 376 -1.92 9.50 -1.22
N HIS A 377 -2.90 10.38 -1.06
CA HIS A 377 -3.98 10.57 -2.03
C HIS A 377 -3.85 11.93 -2.73
N GLN A 378 -3.13 11.93 -3.85
CA GLN A 378 -2.85 13.12 -4.66
C GLN A 378 -3.63 13.09 -5.99
N PRO A 379 -4.94 13.42 -6.01
CA PRO A 379 -5.81 13.24 -7.18
C PRO A 379 -5.46 14.18 -8.34
N LEU A 380 -4.73 15.27 -8.08
CA LEU A 380 -4.27 16.22 -9.09
C LEU A 380 -2.95 15.80 -9.77
N LEU A 381 -2.28 14.77 -9.25
CA LEU A 381 -0.97 14.33 -9.71
C LEU A 381 -1.10 13.53 -11.01
N ARG A 382 -0.66 14.15 -12.12
CA ARG A 382 -0.68 13.53 -13.46
C ARG A 382 0.60 12.74 -13.75
N GLU A 383 0.44 11.68 -14.52
CA GLU A 383 1.54 10.89 -15.07
C GLU A 383 2.41 11.76 -16.01
N ARG A 384 3.73 11.58 -15.93
CA ARG A 384 4.72 12.25 -16.79
C ARG A 384 5.74 11.24 -17.32
N PRO A 385 6.09 11.28 -18.62
CA PRO A 385 7.18 10.45 -19.15
C PRO A 385 8.50 10.70 -18.40
N THR A 386 8.97 9.68 -17.71
CA THR A 386 10.11 9.76 -16.78
C THR A 386 11.08 8.61 -17.06
N LYS A 387 12.39 8.88 -17.05
CA LYS A 387 13.42 7.83 -17.00
C LYS A 387 13.39 7.23 -15.60
N VAL A 388 13.08 5.94 -15.48
CA VAL A 388 12.99 5.23 -14.20
C VAL A 388 14.09 4.18 -14.07
N GLN A 389 14.71 4.14 -12.89
CA GLN A 389 15.52 3.04 -12.38
C GLN A 389 14.88 2.52 -11.08
N LEU A 390 14.51 1.24 -11.03
CA LEU A 390 13.87 0.58 -9.89
C LEU A 390 14.48 -0.82 -9.68
N PRO A 391 15.03 -1.17 -8.51
CA PRO A 391 15.65 -2.48 -8.29
C PRO A 391 14.59 -3.58 -8.27
N LYS A 392 14.95 -4.76 -8.80
CA LYS A 392 14.19 -5.99 -8.54
C LYS A 392 14.28 -6.30 -7.04
N LEU A 393 13.18 -6.77 -6.47
CA LEU A 393 13.10 -7.12 -5.05
C LEU A 393 12.60 -8.55 -4.88
N HIS A 394 13.27 -9.29 -4.00
CA HIS A 394 12.71 -10.49 -3.39
C HIS A 394 12.95 -10.38 -1.88
N LEU A 395 11.89 -10.04 -1.14
CA LEU A 395 11.95 -9.85 0.32
C LEU A 395 11.19 -10.99 1.00
N LYS A 396 11.82 -11.63 1.98
CA LYS A 396 11.19 -12.57 2.92
C LYS A 396 11.42 -12.06 4.34
N TYR A 397 10.36 -11.89 5.12
CA TYR A 397 10.45 -11.49 6.52
C TYR A 397 9.49 -12.30 7.39
N GLN A 398 10.04 -12.89 8.44
CA GLN A 398 9.30 -13.67 9.44
C GLN A 398 9.54 -13.13 10.85
N LEU A 399 8.48 -13.08 11.65
CA LEU A 399 8.50 -12.58 13.02
C LEU A 399 7.39 -13.22 13.85
N ASP A 400 7.71 -13.62 15.09
CA ASP A 400 6.68 -13.82 16.12
C ASP A 400 6.27 -12.45 16.67
N LEU A 401 4.98 -12.14 16.55
CA LEU A 401 4.42 -10.84 16.90
C LEU A 401 4.05 -10.72 18.38
N VAL A 402 4.15 -11.77 19.22
CA VAL A 402 3.80 -11.72 20.66
C VAL A 402 4.40 -10.49 21.36
N ALA A 403 5.71 -10.25 21.21
CA ALA A 403 6.39 -9.13 21.87
C ALA A 403 5.94 -7.76 21.33
N THR A 404 5.69 -7.65 20.03
CA THR A 404 5.26 -6.41 19.37
C THR A 404 3.81 -6.07 19.71
N LEU A 405 2.91 -7.06 19.66
CA LEU A 405 1.50 -6.92 20.01
C LEU A 405 1.32 -6.65 21.50
N SER A 406 2.18 -7.22 22.36
CA SER A 406 2.24 -6.86 23.79
C SER A 406 2.53 -5.36 23.98
N GLN A 407 3.51 -4.81 23.25
CA GLN A 407 3.83 -3.38 23.30
C GLN A 407 2.73 -2.47 22.71
N LEU A 408 1.96 -2.95 21.74
CA LEU A 408 0.72 -2.28 21.29
C LEU A 408 -0.42 -2.38 22.31
N GLY A 409 -0.27 -3.21 23.35
CA GLY A 409 -1.23 -3.32 24.45
C GLY A 409 -2.15 -4.53 24.39
N LEU A 410 -1.84 -5.54 23.57
CA LEU A 410 -2.53 -6.85 23.53
C LEU A 410 -1.93 -7.89 24.49
N GLN A 411 -1.12 -7.46 25.47
CA GLN A 411 -0.44 -8.33 26.44
C GLN A 411 -1.36 -9.37 27.12
N GLY A 412 -2.65 -9.05 27.31
CA GLY A 412 -3.65 -9.96 27.88
C GLY A 412 -3.91 -11.22 27.06
N LEU A 413 -3.70 -11.19 25.73
CA LEU A 413 -3.81 -12.37 24.85
C LEU A 413 -2.85 -13.48 25.25
N PHE A 414 -1.68 -13.12 25.77
CA PHE A 414 -0.58 -14.01 26.09
C PHE A 414 -0.53 -14.36 27.59
N GLN A 415 -1.59 -14.04 28.34
CA GLN A 415 -1.66 -14.22 29.80
C GLN A 415 -2.97 -14.86 30.25
N ALA A 416 -4.10 -14.20 30.02
CA ALA A 416 -5.42 -14.65 30.46
C ALA A 416 -6.55 -13.98 29.64
N PRO A 417 -6.68 -14.29 28.33
CA PRO A 417 -7.72 -13.69 27.51
C PRO A 417 -9.08 -14.37 27.70
N ASP A 418 -10.15 -13.61 27.49
CA ASP A 418 -11.50 -14.14 27.40
C ASP A 418 -11.80 -14.57 25.96
N LEU A 419 -11.43 -15.82 25.64
CA LEU A 419 -11.65 -16.46 24.32
C LEU A 419 -12.81 -17.48 24.35
N ARG A 420 -13.83 -17.24 25.19
CA ARG A 420 -14.95 -18.17 25.40
C ARG A 420 -15.87 -18.37 24.18
N GLY A 421 -15.68 -17.61 23.10
CA GLY A 421 -16.28 -17.90 21.81
C GLY A 421 -15.60 -19.07 21.07
N ILE A 422 -14.34 -19.37 21.37
CA ILE A 422 -13.57 -20.46 20.73
C ILE A 422 -13.78 -21.79 21.46
N SER A 423 -13.66 -21.79 22.79
CA SER A 423 -13.76 -22.96 23.67
C SER A 423 -14.40 -22.58 25.00
N ASP A 424 -14.98 -23.53 25.73
CA ASP A 424 -15.36 -23.32 27.14
C ASP A 424 -14.16 -23.47 28.09
N GLU A 425 -13.07 -24.09 27.62
CA GLU A 425 -11.81 -24.20 28.36
C GLU A 425 -10.98 -22.90 28.29
N SER A 426 -10.14 -22.68 29.29
CA SER A 426 -9.29 -21.49 29.39
C SER A 426 -8.14 -21.54 28.38
N LEU A 427 -8.21 -20.71 27.34
CA LEU A 427 -7.19 -20.60 26.30
C LEU A 427 -6.21 -19.45 26.57
N VAL A 428 -4.98 -19.60 26.11
CA VAL A 428 -3.97 -18.52 26.02
C VAL A 428 -3.32 -18.56 24.64
N VAL A 429 -3.05 -17.40 24.05
CA VAL A 429 -2.30 -17.30 22.79
C VAL A 429 -0.83 -17.50 23.11
N SER A 430 -0.24 -18.62 22.67
CA SER A 430 1.17 -18.94 22.90
C SER A 430 2.10 -18.23 21.91
N SER A 431 1.68 -18.07 20.65
CA SER A 431 2.51 -17.47 19.60
C SER A 431 1.66 -16.92 18.45
N VAL A 432 2.14 -15.83 17.80
CA VAL A 432 1.50 -15.20 16.64
C VAL A 432 2.53 -15.07 15.53
N GLN A 433 2.63 -16.11 14.70
CA GLN A 433 3.66 -16.22 13.67
C GLN A 433 3.20 -15.53 12.39
N HIS A 434 3.88 -14.44 12.03
CA HIS A 434 3.68 -13.75 10.77
C HIS A 434 4.88 -13.94 9.84
N GLN A 435 4.62 -14.35 8.60
CA GLN A 435 5.60 -14.33 7.52
C GLN A 435 5.01 -13.60 6.31
N SER A 436 5.77 -12.65 5.76
CA SER A 436 5.43 -11.98 4.51
C SER A 436 6.54 -12.13 3.48
N THR A 437 6.14 -12.29 2.23
CA THR A 437 7.02 -12.38 1.07
C THR A 437 6.54 -11.44 -0.03
N LEU A 438 7.50 -10.76 -0.67
CA LEU A 438 7.26 -9.78 -1.73
C LEU A 438 8.22 -10.04 -2.89
N GLU A 439 7.67 -10.23 -4.09
CA GLU A 439 8.43 -10.31 -5.34
C GLU A 439 8.06 -9.13 -6.26
N LEU A 440 9.06 -8.33 -6.63
CA LEU A 440 8.97 -7.34 -7.71
C LEU A 440 9.96 -7.68 -8.81
N SER A 441 9.41 -7.97 -9.99
CA SER A 441 10.13 -8.24 -11.23
C SER A 441 9.64 -7.32 -12.34
N GLU A 442 10.11 -7.51 -13.57
CA GLU A 442 9.72 -6.73 -14.75
C GLU A 442 8.26 -6.98 -15.19
N ALA A 443 7.63 -8.06 -14.68
CA ALA A 443 6.37 -8.60 -15.16
C ALA A 443 5.20 -7.59 -15.10
N GLY A 444 4.42 -7.52 -16.17
CA GLY A 444 3.30 -6.62 -16.29
C GLY A 444 2.60 -6.73 -17.65
N VAL A 445 1.56 -5.92 -17.85
CA VAL A 445 0.67 -6.03 -19.02
C VAL A 445 1.19 -5.23 -20.21
N GLU A 446 1.20 -3.90 -20.11
CA GLU A 446 1.49 -3.00 -21.22
C GLU A 446 2.99 -2.75 -21.35
N ALA A 447 3.53 -2.66 -22.56
CA ALA A 447 4.95 -2.34 -22.76
C ALA A 447 5.24 -0.86 -22.51
N ALA A 448 5.87 -0.49 -21.38
CA ALA A 448 6.30 0.90 -21.11
C ALA A 448 7.35 1.43 -22.13
N ALA A 449 7.89 0.55 -22.97
CA ALA A 449 8.86 0.87 -24.02
C ALA A 449 8.23 1.19 -25.40
N ALA A 450 6.93 0.98 -25.61
CA ALA A 450 6.31 1.08 -26.94
C ALA A 450 6.01 2.51 -27.43
N THR A 451 5.92 3.50 -26.52
CA THR A 451 5.58 4.90 -26.83
C THR A 451 6.82 5.73 -27.21
N SER A 452 7.43 5.36 -28.34
CA SER A 452 8.60 6.06 -28.92
C SER A 452 8.20 6.93 -30.12
N THR A 453 8.14 8.26 -29.95
CA THR A 453 8.48 9.29 -30.98
C THR A 453 8.43 10.75 -30.46
N ALA A 454 9.02 11.07 -29.31
CA ALA A 454 9.34 12.47 -28.95
C ALA A 454 10.41 12.56 -27.84
N MET A 455 11.69 12.58 -28.21
CA MET A 455 12.76 12.92 -27.25
C MET A 455 12.75 14.42 -26.96
N SER A 456 12.02 14.83 -25.93
CA SER A 456 12.21 16.15 -25.32
C SER A 456 13.61 16.21 -24.67
N ARG A 457 14.29 17.36 -24.80
CA ARG A 457 15.68 17.55 -24.31
C ARG A 457 15.80 17.65 -22.78
N MET A 458 14.69 17.49 -22.05
CA MET A 458 14.62 17.42 -20.59
C MET A 458 13.80 16.20 -20.19
N SER A 459 14.41 15.01 -20.20
CA SER A 459 13.81 13.82 -19.60
C SER A 459 13.91 13.91 -18.08
N LEU A 460 12.77 13.96 -17.38
CA LEU A 460 12.74 13.79 -15.93
C LEU A 460 13.33 12.42 -15.56
N SER A 461 14.04 12.31 -14.45
CA SER A 461 14.64 11.06 -13.97
C SER A 461 14.22 10.78 -12.52
N PHE A 462 13.80 9.55 -12.27
CA PHE A 462 13.49 9.04 -10.93
C PHE A 462 14.26 7.73 -10.71
N SER A 463 15.08 7.66 -9.67
CA SER A 463 16.00 6.54 -9.42
C SER A 463 15.89 6.06 -7.98
N VAL A 464 15.56 4.79 -7.80
CA VAL A 464 15.44 4.13 -6.49
C VAL A 464 16.74 3.39 -6.17
N ASN A 465 17.84 4.13 -6.11
CA ASN A 465 19.19 3.58 -5.89
C ASN A 465 19.78 3.93 -4.50
N ARG A 466 18.91 4.20 -3.52
CA ARG A 466 19.23 4.55 -2.13
C ARG A 466 18.18 3.93 -1.19
N PRO A 467 18.43 3.81 0.13
CA PRO A 467 17.46 3.22 1.05
C PRO A 467 16.11 3.92 0.97
N PHE A 468 15.04 3.13 0.91
CA PHE A 468 13.69 3.63 0.69
C PHE A 468 12.66 2.91 1.56
N LEU A 469 11.52 3.59 1.75
CA LEU A 469 10.29 3.00 2.27
C LEU A 469 9.34 2.73 1.11
N PHE A 470 8.48 1.74 1.28
CA PHE A 470 7.39 1.50 0.34
C PHE A 470 6.10 1.08 1.04
N PHE A 471 5.00 1.31 0.33
CA PHE A 471 3.70 0.70 0.58
C PHE A 471 3.21 -0.01 -0.67
N ILE A 472 2.37 -1.03 -0.50
CA ILE A 472 1.43 -1.46 -1.54
C ILE A 472 0.06 -1.04 -1.04
N LEU A 473 -0.60 -0.16 -1.80
CA LEU A 473 -1.92 0.37 -1.48
C LEU A 473 -2.95 -0.16 -2.47
N GLU A 474 -4.18 -0.38 -2.00
CA GLU A 474 -5.37 -0.45 -2.85
C GLU A 474 -5.75 0.98 -3.29
N ASP A 475 -5.95 1.21 -4.59
CA ASP A 475 -6.02 2.56 -5.16
C ASP A 475 -7.34 3.29 -4.87
N THR A 476 -8.44 2.58 -4.63
CA THR A 476 -9.78 3.17 -4.41
C THR A 476 -9.89 3.82 -3.03
N THR A 477 -9.31 3.21 -2.00
CA THR A 477 -9.44 3.61 -0.59
C THR A 477 -8.13 4.01 0.07
N SER A 478 -6.99 3.79 -0.60
CA SER A 478 -5.63 3.93 -0.03
C SER A 478 -5.37 2.97 1.15
N LEU A 479 -6.06 1.83 1.18
CA LEU A 479 -5.87 0.77 2.18
C LEU A 479 -4.45 0.17 2.06
N PRO A 480 -3.66 0.14 3.15
CA PRO A 480 -2.31 -0.43 3.13
C PRO A 480 -2.35 -1.95 3.19
N LEU A 481 -1.91 -2.59 2.11
CA LEU A 481 -1.84 -4.05 1.97
C LEU A 481 -0.50 -4.57 2.47
N PHE A 482 0.58 -3.88 2.09
CA PHE A 482 1.95 -4.15 2.56
C PHE A 482 2.65 -2.83 2.90
N VAL A 483 3.62 -2.93 3.81
CA VAL A 483 4.58 -1.87 4.11
C VAL A 483 5.98 -2.48 4.22
N GLY A 484 7.00 -1.74 3.84
CA GLY A 484 8.37 -2.21 4.01
C GLY A 484 9.43 -1.13 3.90
N SER A 485 10.64 -1.50 4.32
CA SER A 485 11.84 -0.66 4.33
C SER A 485 12.97 -1.49 3.71
N VAL A 486 13.66 -0.92 2.72
CA VAL A 486 14.76 -1.59 2.02
C VAL A 486 16.00 -0.75 2.21
N ARG A 487 16.96 -1.24 3.01
CA ARG A 487 18.30 -0.63 3.13
C ARG A 487 19.35 -1.32 2.26
N ASN A 488 19.14 -2.59 1.89
CA ASN A 488 20.02 -3.31 0.98
C ASN A 488 19.21 -4.30 0.11
N PRO A 489 18.91 -4.01 -1.17
CA PRO A 489 18.17 -4.91 -2.05
C PRO A 489 18.87 -6.25 -2.34
N ASN A 490 20.20 -6.35 -2.09
CA ASN A 490 20.99 -7.56 -2.31
C ASN A 490 21.86 -7.90 -1.07
N PRO A 491 21.27 -8.43 0.03
CA PRO A 491 22.00 -8.74 1.26
C PRO A 491 23.08 -9.81 1.13
N GLY A 492 23.10 -10.58 0.04
CA GLY A 492 24.09 -11.63 -0.23
C GLY A 492 25.37 -11.13 -0.92
N ALA A 493 25.36 -9.91 -1.48
CA ALA A 493 26.55 -9.32 -2.08
C ALA A 493 27.38 -8.55 -1.03
N GLN A 494 28.71 -8.56 -1.23
CA GLN A 494 29.65 -7.80 -0.40
C GLN A 494 29.49 -6.29 -0.69
N PRO A 495 29.38 -5.44 0.34
CA PRO A 495 29.41 -3.99 0.16
C PRO A 495 30.76 -3.52 -0.39
N GLU A 496 30.71 -2.74 -1.46
CA GLU A 496 31.87 -2.10 -2.07
C GLU A 496 32.01 -0.68 -1.54
N ARG A 497 33.22 -0.27 -1.18
CA ARG A 497 33.47 1.13 -0.80
C ARG A 497 33.53 1.97 -2.07
N LYS A 498 32.69 2.99 -2.14
CA LYS A 498 32.70 4.00 -3.20
C LYS A 498 34.10 4.58 -3.33
N GLU A 499 34.70 4.45 -4.51
CA GLU A 499 35.99 5.09 -4.80
C GLU A 499 35.85 6.60 -4.59
N GLN A 500 36.74 7.18 -3.76
CA GLN A 500 36.82 8.63 -3.65
C GLN A 500 37.33 9.17 -4.98
N GLN A 501 36.49 9.92 -5.66
CA GLN A 501 36.85 10.62 -6.89
C GLN A 501 37.67 11.90 -6.59
N ASP A 502 38.61 11.78 -5.65
CA ASP A 502 39.59 12.79 -5.27
C ASP A 502 40.94 12.46 -5.93
N SER A 503 41.07 12.85 -7.20
CA SER A 503 42.37 13.04 -7.82
C SER A 503 42.34 14.22 -8.79
N PRO A 504 42.60 15.44 -8.31
CA PRO A 504 42.95 16.57 -9.15
C PRO A 504 44.43 16.53 -9.58
N ASP A 505 44.96 15.36 -9.98
CA ASP A 505 46.25 15.30 -10.69
C ASP A 505 46.29 14.22 -11.79
N SER A 506 45.39 14.37 -12.76
CA SER A 506 45.72 14.04 -14.16
C SER A 506 45.82 15.34 -14.96
N ARG A 507 46.89 16.10 -14.70
CA ARG A 507 47.31 17.18 -15.60
C ARG A 507 47.38 16.65 -17.03
N TYR A 508 46.69 17.35 -17.92
CA TYR A 508 46.81 17.25 -19.38
C TYR A 508 48.21 16.82 -19.83
N PRO A 509 48.34 15.77 -20.67
CA PRO A 509 49.54 15.57 -21.48
C PRO A 509 49.61 16.74 -22.48
N PHE A 510 50.27 17.82 -22.06
CA PHE A 510 50.44 19.00 -22.88
C PHE A 510 51.29 18.62 -24.10
N TRP A 511 50.78 18.87 -25.30
CA TRP A 511 51.55 18.76 -26.53
C TRP A 511 52.80 19.63 -26.40
N ASN A 512 53.99 19.02 -26.41
CA ASN A 512 55.19 19.80 -26.69
C ASN A 512 56.19 19.03 -27.53
N GLN A 513 56.60 19.71 -28.60
CA GLN A 513 57.46 19.24 -29.67
C GLN A 513 58.83 18.81 -29.12
N LYS A 514 59.28 17.60 -29.47
CA LYS A 514 60.72 17.31 -29.42
C LYS A 514 61.39 17.89 -30.65
N ALA A 515 61.84 19.14 -30.53
CA ALA A 515 62.85 19.69 -31.40
C ALA A 515 64.23 19.08 -31.05
N PHE A 516 64.91 18.59 -32.08
CA PHE A 516 66.33 18.27 -32.26
C PHE A 516 67.29 18.20 -31.04
N PRO A 517 68.04 17.08 -30.87
CA PRO A 517 69.27 17.09 -30.08
C PRO A 517 70.40 17.81 -30.84
N ARG A 518 71.16 18.66 -30.15
CA ARG A 518 72.45 19.16 -30.65
C ARG A 518 73.55 18.15 -30.35
N GLY A 519 74.33 17.79 -31.37
CA GLY A 519 75.63 17.15 -31.23
C GLY A 519 76.58 17.77 -32.25
N ASP A 520 77.60 18.48 -31.76
CA ASP A 520 78.54 19.20 -32.63
C ASP A 520 79.51 18.23 -33.34
N LYS A 521 79.60 18.32 -34.67
CA LYS A 521 80.85 18.27 -35.47
C LYS A 521 80.62 18.61 -36.95
N PRO A 522 81.66 19.05 -37.70
CA PRO A 522 81.48 20.03 -38.78
C PRO A 522 81.48 19.48 -40.23
N PHE A 523 80.86 20.27 -41.12
CA PHE A 523 81.15 20.49 -42.55
C PHE A 523 81.53 19.29 -43.46
N TYR A 524 80.67 18.98 -44.45
CA TYR A 524 80.90 19.24 -45.89
C TYR A 524 79.56 19.05 -46.67
N PRO A 525 79.33 19.67 -47.84
CA PRO A 525 78.05 19.62 -48.56
C PRO A 525 78.06 18.65 -49.75
N ASP A 526 76.88 18.16 -50.18
CA ASP A 526 76.39 18.46 -51.54
C ASP A 526 74.92 18.10 -51.80
N LEU A 527 74.34 18.68 -52.86
CA LEU A 527 72.93 18.57 -53.26
C LEU A 527 72.65 17.35 -54.16
N LYS A 528 71.43 16.77 -54.08
CA LYS A 528 70.39 16.90 -55.13
C LYS A 528 69.09 16.13 -54.83
N LEU A 529 67.98 16.68 -55.32
CA LEU A 529 66.64 16.09 -55.33
C LEU A 529 66.38 15.34 -56.65
N ALA A 530 65.64 14.23 -56.57
CA ALA A 530 64.87 13.64 -57.67
C ALA A 530 63.63 12.92 -57.08
N PRO A 531 62.43 13.01 -57.70
CA PRO A 531 61.21 12.38 -57.21
C PRO A 531 61.07 10.91 -57.69
N PRO A 532 60.19 10.10 -57.05
CA PRO A 532 60.06 8.67 -57.35
C PRO A 532 59.17 8.39 -58.57
N SER A 533 59.42 7.24 -59.20
CA SER A 533 58.60 6.62 -60.24
C SER A 533 57.47 5.75 -59.65
N GLU A 534 56.54 5.35 -60.53
CA GLU A 534 55.55 4.28 -60.36
C GLU A 534 56.23 2.93 -59.95
N GLU A 535 55.55 1.87 -59.47
CA GLU A 535 54.37 1.20 -60.06
C GLU A 535 53.80 0.10 -59.10
N GLU A 536 52.77 -0.65 -59.55
CA GLU A 536 52.22 -1.94 -59.04
C GLU A 536 51.38 -1.98 -57.73
N ASP A 537 50.37 -2.86 -57.56
CA ASP A 537 49.38 -3.46 -58.50
C ASP A 537 48.20 -4.03 -57.65
N TYR A 538 46.99 -4.15 -58.19
CA TYR A 538 45.80 -4.70 -57.51
C TYR A 538 44.86 -5.43 -58.50
N PRO A 539 44.66 -6.77 -58.40
CA PRO A 539 43.66 -7.47 -59.20
C PRO A 539 42.25 -7.40 -58.58
N GLN A 540 41.23 -7.23 -59.44
CA GLN A 540 39.81 -7.14 -59.09
C GLN A 540 38.98 -8.32 -59.71
N PRO A 541 37.62 -8.37 -59.75
CA PRO A 541 36.86 -9.52 -59.26
C PRO A 541 36.08 -10.28 -60.35
N SER A 542 35.25 -11.25 -59.96
CA SER A 542 34.28 -11.90 -60.86
C SER A 542 32.95 -12.29 -60.19
N GLY A 543 31.83 -11.90 -60.83
CA GLY A 543 30.53 -12.60 -60.76
C GLY A 543 30.46 -13.71 -61.84
N PRO A 544 29.29 -14.18 -62.35
CA PRO A 544 27.92 -13.63 -62.30
C PRO A 544 26.91 -14.65 -61.67
N LYS A 545 25.57 -14.51 -61.68
CA LYS A 545 24.57 -13.77 -62.49
C LYS A 545 23.46 -13.16 -61.62
#